data_AF-A0A534S6C9-F1
#
_entry.id   AF-A0A534S6C9-F1
#
_cell.length_a   1.000
_cell.length_b   1.000
_cell.length_c   1.000
_cell.angle_alpha   90.00
_cell.angle_beta   90.00
_cell.angle_gamma   90.00
#
_symmetry.space_group_name_H-M   'P 1'
#
loop_
_entity.id
_entity.type
_entity.pdbx_description
1 polymer ?
#
loop_
_entity_poly.entity_id
_entity_poly.type
_entity_poly.pdbx_seq_one_letter_code
_entity_poly.pdbx_strand_id
1 'polypeptide(L)'
;MPVNRRFPLAGLLRACRELPLPRRKRITFEYVLLAGENDADADARRLVRLLHGLRVKVNLIPFNPFPGAGFAASPRARILRFQAILRAHGIGATIRESRGQDIQAACGQLAAARPAA
;
A
#
# COMPACT_ATOMS: atom_id res chain seq x y z
N MET A 1 -6.58 1.64 -9.70
CA MET A 1 -6.80 3.01 -9.17
C MET A 1 -7.20 3.98 -10.27
N PRO A 2 -8.50 4.22 -10.51
CA PRO A 2 -8.97 5.11 -11.58
C PRO A 2 -8.49 6.57 -11.47
N VAL A 3 -8.29 7.06 -10.24
CA VAL A 3 -7.76 8.41 -9.98
C VAL A 3 -6.40 8.66 -10.64
N ASN A 4 -5.59 7.61 -10.84
CA ASN A 4 -4.28 7.70 -11.52
C ASN A 4 -4.41 8.15 -12.99
N ARG A 5 -5.59 8.02 -13.61
CA ARG A 5 -5.84 8.55 -14.97
C ARG A 5 -5.89 10.07 -14.98
N ARG A 6 -6.41 10.69 -13.92
CA ARG A 6 -6.53 12.15 -13.76
C ARG A 6 -5.28 12.75 -13.11
N PHE A 7 -4.71 12.06 -12.13
CA PHE A 7 -3.50 12.47 -11.41
C PHE A 7 -2.46 11.35 -11.47
N PRO A 8 -1.62 11.33 -12.54
CA PRO A 8 -0.65 10.27 -12.74
C PRO A 8 0.39 10.20 -11.62
N LEU A 9 0.87 8.98 -11.35
CA LEU A 9 1.88 8.68 -10.34
C LEU A 9 3.11 9.59 -10.40
N ALA A 10 3.60 9.94 -11.60
CA ALA A 10 4.74 10.85 -11.75
C ALA A 10 4.45 12.24 -11.15
N GLY A 11 3.23 12.76 -11.36
CA GLY A 11 2.78 14.02 -10.78
C GLY A 11 2.64 13.93 -9.26
N LEU A 12 2.10 12.82 -8.74
CA LEU A 12 2.04 12.57 -7.30
C LEU A 12 3.43 12.54 -6.67
N LEU A 13 4.37 11.81 -7.26
CA LEU A 13 5.74 11.71 -6.74
C LEU A 13 6.47 13.05 -6.78
N ARG A 14 6.25 13.87 -7.82
CA ARG A 14 6.76 15.25 -7.86
C ARG A 14 6.20 16.08 -6.72
N ALA A 15 4.89 16.07 -6.50
CA ALA A 15 4.27 16.77 -5.38
C ALA A 15 4.82 16.30 -4.03
N CYS A 16 5.08 14.99 -3.87
CA CYS A 16 5.73 14.46 -2.66
C CYS A 16 7.17 14.97 -2.46
N ARG A 17 7.92 15.23 -3.54
CA ARG A 17 9.29 15.80 -3.46
C ARG A 17 9.27 17.27 -3.06
N GLU A 18 8.29 18.01 -3.57
CA GLU A 18 8.15 19.46 -3.35
C GLU A 18 7.48 19.79 -2.01
N LEU A 19 6.83 18.81 -1.36
CA LEU A 19 6.14 19.02 -0.09
C LEU A 19 7.14 19.44 1.02
N PRO A 20 6.97 20.65 1.61
CA PRO A 20 7.85 21.11 2.70
C PRO A 20 7.57 20.31 3.97
N LEU A 21 8.37 19.26 4.19
CA LEU A 21 8.24 18.38 5.34
C LEU A 21 9.21 18.78 6.46
N PRO A 22 8.73 18.93 7.70
CA PRO A 22 9.61 19.09 8.86
C PRO A 22 10.65 17.97 8.92
N ARG A 23 11.85 18.29 9.43
CA ARG A 23 12.97 17.33 9.57
C ARG A 23 12.64 16.05 10.33
N ARG A 24 11.56 15.97 11.12
CA ARG A 24 11.15 14.75 11.83
C ARG A 24 9.98 14.00 11.16
N LYS A 25 9.31 14.59 10.18
CA LYS A 25 8.17 13.97 9.49
C LYS A 25 8.61 13.19 8.25
N ARG A 26 7.86 12.15 7.92
CA ARG A 26 8.00 11.31 6.73
C ARG A 26 6.63 11.13 6.09
N ILE A 27 6.56 11.07 4.76
CA ILE A 27 5.34 10.68 4.05
C ILE A 27 5.14 9.18 4.25
N THR A 28 3.91 8.76 4.52
CA THR A 28 3.56 7.34 4.62
C THR A 28 2.86 6.93 3.34
N PHE A 29 3.45 5.99 2.61
CA PHE A 29 2.81 5.34 1.47
C PHE A 29 2.07 4.10 1.95
N GLU A 30 0.80 3.99 1.59
CA GLU A 30 0.01 2.78 1.82
C GLU A 30 0.07 1.91 0.55
N TYR A 31 0.44 0.64 0.74
CA TYR A 31 0.60 -0.31 -0.36
C TYR A 31 -0.19 -1.57 -0.04
N VAL A 32 -1.32 -1.73 -0.72
CA VAL A 32 -2.15 -2.94 -0.62
C VAL A 32 -1.50 -4.04 -1.45
N LEU A 33 -1.21 -5.17 -0.82
CA LEU A 33 -0.62 -6.35 -1.46
C LEU A 33 -1.72 -7.28 -1.94
N LEU A 34 -1.82 -7.39 -3.26
CA LEU A 34 -2.74 -8.24 -4.00
C LEU A 34 -1.94 -9.41 -4.59
N ALA A 35 -2.36 -10.64 -4.26
CA ALA A 35 -1.67 -11.85 -4.67
C ALA A 35 -1.55 -11.93 -6.20
N GLY A 36 -0.32 -12.02 -6.72
CA GLY A 36 -0.05 -12.20 -8.16
C GLY A 36 -0.13 -10.92 -9.00
N GLU A 37 -0.66 -9.83 -8.46
CA GLU A 37 -0.91 -8.59 -9.22
C GLU A 37 0.18 -7.54 -9.03
N ASN A 38 0.58 -7.30 -7.78
CA ASN A 38 1.52 -6.24 -7.42
C ASN A 38 2.47 -6.64 -6.30
N ASP A 39 2.54 -7.93 -5.99
CA ASP A 39 3.26 -8.41 -4.83
C ASP A 39 4.60 -9.03 -5.19
N ALA A 40 5.10 -9.03 -6.44
CA ALA A 40 6.34 -9.73 -6.83
C ALA A 40 7.64 -9.05 -6.34
N ASP A 41 8.78 -9.75 -6.36
CA ASP A 41 10.08 -9.18 -5.94
C ASP A 41 10.47 -7.99 -6.84
N ALA A 42 10.08 -8.07 -8.11
CA ALA A 42 10.23 -6.98 -9.07
C ALA A 42 9.40 -5.73 -8.69
N ASP A 43 8.20 -5.91 -8.13
CA ASP A 43 7.37 -4.80 -7.63
C ASP A 43 8.01 -4.09 -6.45
N ALA A 44 8.54 -4.84 -5.49
CA ALA A 44 9.27 -4.28 -4.37
C ALA A 44 10.46 -3.44 -4.85
N ARG A 45 11.25 -3.96 -5.80
CA ARG A 45 12.39 -3.23 -6.40
C ARG A 45 11.96 -2.03 -7.24
N ARG A 46 10.80 -2.10 -7.92
CA ARG A 46 10.20 -0.93 -8.60
C ARG A 46 9.83 0.14 -7.57
N LEU A 47 9.19 -0.25 -6.47
CA LEU A 47 8.80 0.67 -5.40
C LEU A 47 10.01 1.35 -4.75
N VAL A 48 11.10 0.62 -4.49
CA VAL A 48 12.36 1.20 -4.01
C VAL A 48 12.85 2.31 -4.95
N ARG A 49 12.90 2.04 -6.26
CA ARG A 49 13.35 3.03 -7.25
C ARG A 49 12.45 4.25 -7.31
N LEU A 50 11.14 4.07 -7.23
CA LEU A 50 10.17 5.18 -7.25
C LEU A 50 10.30 6.09 -6.02
N LEU A 51 10.59 5.50 -4.86
CA LEU A 51 10.68 6.19 -3.58
C LEU A 51 12.10 6.71 -3.26
N HIS A 52 13.07 6.47 -4.14
CA HIS A 52 14.44 6.91 -3.94
C HIS A 52 14.52 8.44 -3.78
N GLY A 53 15.30 8.89 -2.80
CA GLY A 53 15.48 10.31 -2.46
C GLY A 53 14.32 10.95 -1.67
N LEU A 54 13.21 10.22 -1.45
CA LEU A 54 12.08 10.73 -0.66
C LEU A 54 12.20 10.32 0.81
N ARG A 55 11.76 11.22 1.71
CA ARG A 55 11.71 10.97 3.15
C ARG A 55 10.42 10.24 3.50
N VAL A 56 10.43 8.92 3.34
CA VAL A 56 9.21 8.10 3.39
C VAL A 56 9.29 6.93 4.38
N LYS A 57 8.12 6.36 4.63
CA LYS A 57 7.91 5.00 5.13
C LYS A 57 6.77 4.35 4.35
N VAL A 58 6.72 3.02 4.33
CA VAL A 58 5.69 2.25 3.63
C VAL A 58 4.93 1.40 4.64
N ASN A 59 3.60 1.46 4.59
CA ASN A 59 2.73 0.51 5.26
C ASN A 59 2.27 -0.53 4.22
N LEU A 60 2.73 -1.77 4.37
CA LEU A 60 2.22 -2.91 3.61
C LEU A 60 0.90 -3.36 4.24
N ILE A 61 -0.16 -3.40 3.44
CA ILE A 61 -1.50 -3.78 3.87
C ILE A 61 -1.87 -5.06 3.13
N PRO A 62 -1.95 -6.21 3.82
CA PRO A 62 -2.52 -7.41 3.21
C PRO A 62 -3.95 -7.10 2.76
N PHE A 63 -4.31 -7.51 1.54
CA PHE A 63 -5.67 -7.30 1.05
C PHE A 63 -6.71 -7.99 1.95
N ASN A 64 -7.81 -7.29 2.22
CA ASN A 64 -8.95 -7.85 2.95
C ASN A 64 -10.01 -8.27 1.92
N PRO A 65 -10.21 -9.59 1.69
CA PRO A 65 -11.17 -10.04 0.71
C PRO A 65 -12.60 -9.67 1.10
N PHE A 66 -13.43 -9.42 0.09
CA PHE A 66 -14.87 -9.23 0.21
C PHE A 66 -15.56 -9.86 -1.00
N PRO A 67 -16.85 -10.25 -0.89
CA PRO A 67 -17.58 -10.88 -2.00
C PRO A 67 -17.51 -10.04 -3.29
N GLY A 68 -17.10 -10.66 -4.40
CA GLY A 68 -17.00 -10.01 -5.70
C GLY A 68 -15.73 -9.19 -5.95
N ALA A 69 -14.75 -9.18 -5.02
CA ALA A 69 -13.53 -8.39 -5.17
C ALA A 69 -12.63 -8.81 -6.34
N GLY A 70 -12.63 -10.10 -6.73
CA GLY A 70 -11.76 -10.63 -7.79
C GLY A 70 -10.26 -10.71 -7.45
N PHE A 71 -9.87 -10.35 -6.22
CA PHE A 71 -8.49 -10.37 -5.75
C PHE A 71 -8.33 -11.21 -4.49
N ALA A 72 -7.11 -11.66 -4.23
CA ALA A 72 -6.75 -12.42 -3.04
C ALA A 72 -5.63 -11.72 -2.24
N ALA A 73 -5.59 -12.02 -0.94
CA ALA A 73 -4.52 -11.58 -0.06
C ALA A 73 -3.22 -12.32 -0.39
N SER A 74 -2.11 -11.58 -0.49
CA SER A 74 -0.79 -12.19 -0.65
C SER A 74 -0.45 -13.11 0.54
N PRO A 75 0.21 -14.26 0.31
CA PRO A 75 0.68 -15.13 1.39
C PRO A 75 1.60 -14.40 2.36
N ARG A 76 1.57 -14.75 3.66
CA ARG A 76 2.39 -14.09 4.68
C ARG A 76 3.89 -14.09 4.34
N ALA A 77 4.41 -15.20 3.83
CA ALA A 77 5.81 -15.31 3.39
C ALA A 77 6.15 -14.31 2.26
N ARG A 78 5.22 -14.10 1.33
CA ARG A 78 5.35 -13.14 0.22
C ARG A 78 5.40 -11.70 0.74
N ILE A 79 4.52 -11.36 1.67
CA ILE A 79 4.49 -10.04 2.33
C ILE A 79 5.79 -9.77 3.09
N LEU A 80 6.27 -10.75 3.88
CA LEU A 80 7.53 -10.65 4.62
C LEU A 80 8.73 -10.48 3.69
N ARG A 81 8.75 -11.21 2.57
CA ARG A 81 9.80 -11.07 1.55
C ARG A 81 9.78 -9.68 0.90
N PHE A 82 8.60 -9.17 0.55
CA PHE A 82 8.43 -7.81 0.03
C PHE A 82 8.95 -6.77 1.05
N GLN A 83 8.57 -6.92 2.32
CA GLN A 83 9.04 -6.06 3.41
C GLN A 83 10.57 -6.10 3.56
N ALA A 84 11.16 -7.29 3.51
CA ALA A 84 12.61 -7.46 3.62
C ALA A 84 13.35 -6.73 2.51
N ILE A 85 12.86 -6.79 1.26
CA ILE A 85 13.45 -6.07 0.12
C ILE A 85 13.40 -4.56 0.36
N LEU A 86 12.28 -4.01 0.83
CA LEU A 86 12.17 -2.58 1.14
C LEU A 86 13.16 -2.17 2.23
N ARG A 87 13.21 -2.93 3.32
CA ARG A 87 14.09 -2.66 4.47
C ARG A 87 15.57 -2.74 4.09
N ALA A 88 15.95 -3.72 3.27
CA ALA A 88 17.32 -3.86 2.76
C ALA A 88 17.80 -2.63 1.98
N HIS A 89 16.89 -1.82 1.43
CA HIS A 89 17.19 -0.58 0.73
C HIS A 89 16.90 0.68 1.59
N GLY A 90 16.84 0.53 2.92
CA GLY A 90 16.67 1.65 3.85
C GLY A 90 15.26 2.24 3.93
N ILE A 91 14.27 1.60 3.30
CA ILE A 91 12.87 2.03 3.38
C ILE A 91 12.22 1.39 4.60
N GLY A 92 11.83 2.22 5.57
CA GLY A 92 11.07 1.77 6.74
C GLY A 92 9.73 1.19 6.30
N ALA A 93 9.57 -0.12 6.43
CA ALA A 93 8.37 -0.85 6.04
C ALA A 93 7.74 -1.57 7.23
N THR A 94 6.46 -1.30 7.49
CA THR A 94 5.62 -1.99 8.49
C THR A 94 4.55 -2.80 7.78
N ILE A 95 4.08 -3.88 8.41
CA ILE A 95 2.91 -4.61 7.92
C ILE A 95 1.76 -4.22 8.83
N ARG A 96 0.69 -3.67 8.26
CA ARG A 96 -0.55 -3.38 8.98
C ARG A 96 -1.38 -4.64 9.00
N GLU A 97 -1.44 -5.29 10.16
CA GLU A 97 -2.37 -6.38 10.39
C GLU A 97 -3.78 -5.81 10.52
N SER A 98 -4.71 -6.37 9.75
CA SER A 98 -6.11 -5.96 9.77
C SER A 98 -6.73 -6.39 11.09
N ARG A 99 -7.19 -5.42 11.88
CA ARG A 99 -8.03 -5.68 13.07
C ARG A 99 -9.50 -5.67 12.63
N GLY A 100 -10.30 -6.63 13.10
CA GLY A 100 -11.76 -6.66 12.85
C GLY A 100 -12.22 -7.35 11.56
N GLN A 101 -11.43 -8.24 10.96
CA GLN A 101 -11.87 -9.04 9.80
C GLN A 101 -13.06 -9.95 10.13
N ASP A 102 -13.10 -10.45 11.35
CA ASP A 102 -14.15 -11.26 11.96
C ASP A 102 -15.50 -10.53 12.05
N ILE A 103 -15.50 -9.19 12.04
CA ILE A 103 -16.71 -8.35 12.17
C ILE A 103 -16.94 -7.44 10.95
N GLN A 104 -16.31 -7.72 9.81
CA GLN A 104 -16.38 -6.89 8.59
C GLN A 104 -16.03 -5.40 8.81
N ALA A 105 -15.19 -5.09 9.80
CA ALA A 105 -14.81 -3.71 10.13
C ALA A 105 -13.38 -3.36 9.66
N ALA A 106 -12.74 -4.23 8.89
CA ALA A 106 -11.39 -3.95 8.39
C ALA A 106 -11.42 -2.80 7.34
N CYS A 107 -10.28 -2.13 7.16
CA CYS A 107 -10.15 -1.08 6.15
C CYS A 107 -10.59 -1.59 4.77
N GLY A 108 -11.60 -0.93 4.17
CA GLY A 108 -12.23 -1.31 2.90
C GLY A 108 -13.55 -2.10 3.03
N GLN A 109 -13.91 -2.56 4.23
CA GLN A 109 -15.13 -3.33 4.49
C GLN A 109 -16.29 -2.50 5.08
N LEU A 110 -16.07 -1.20 5.32
CA LEU A 110 -17.12 -0.28 5.75
C LEU A 110 -18.14 -0.05 4.63
N ALA A 111 -19.09 -0.97 4.51
CA ALA A 111 -20.31 -0.80 3.75
C ALA A 111 -21.35 -0.16 4.66
N ALA A 112 -21.60 1.14 4.51
CA ALA A 112 -22.89 1.67 4.92
C ALA A 112 -23.93 1.00 4.00
N ALA A 113 -24.78 0.14 4.54
CA ALA A 113 -25.91 -0.40 3.81
C ALA A 113 -26.70 0.78 3.24
N ARG A 114 -26.61 0.99 1.92
CA ARG A 114 -27.51 1.91 1.24
C ARG A 114 -28.84 1.15 1.17
N PRO A 115 -29.91 1.60 1.85
CA PRO A 115 -31.20 0.95 1.67
C PRO A 115 -31.53 1.00 0.17
N ALA A 116 -31.99 -0.13 -0.36
CA ALA A 116 -32.46 -0.21 -1.73
C ALA A 116 -33.58 0.82 -1.91
N ALA A 117 -33.50 1.58 -3.00
CA ALA A 117 -34.57 2.48 -3.43
C ALA A 117 -35.71 1.67 -4.05
#